data_AF-A0A956AZ52-F1
#
_entry.id   AF-A0A956AZ52-F1
#
_cell.length_a   1.000
_cell.length_b   1.000
_cell.length_c   1.000
_cell.angle_alpha   90.00
_cell.angle_beta   90.00
_cell.angle_gamma   90.00
#
_symmetry.space_group_name_H-M   'P 1'
#
loop_
_entity.id
_entity.type
_entity.pdbx_description
1 polymer ?
#
loop_
_entity_poly.entity_id
_entity_poly.type
_entity_poly.pdbx_seq_one_letter_code
_entity_poly.pdbx_strand_id
1 'polypeptide(L)'
;YWWHRARHEWGWLWRTLHQVHHSPARLEIITSFYKHPLEQVANGVLTAIIVFPLLGLSLEAAAVNTLLCGLAEFVYHVNLRTPVWLGYLIQRPEMHRVHHERGRHRGNYADLPVWDLLFGTFHNPAAGHEVECGFEPEREARLGAMLAFEDLHRPPRPGRARRVGLAALLTLGLLQMVGDGLGRVWPAAGRAVAGLGALTVASPKPKVFTAAGPHEPFAFAWTVEVETTAGTLRRIPLDARAYGRVPGPYPARNVYGAMFAFGPLLPPATVQAVLRHGFCDGVLATAVGQAGVRAVTVHTAPRGVGPAVPPVHVRCREAS
;
A
#
# COMPACT_ATOMS: atom_id res chain seq x y z
N TYR A 1 -24.14 17.69 6.96
CA TYR A 1 -23.98 18.86 7.86
C TYR A 1 -22.77 18.73 8.79
N TRP A 2 -22.83 17.97 9.90
CA TRP A 2 -21.79 18.03 10.94
C TRP A 2 -20.39 17.65 10.50
N TRP A 3 -20.27 16.57 9.71
CA TRP A 3 -18.99 16.15 9.15
C TRP A 3 -18.37 17.23 8.26
N HIS A 4 -19.20 17.85 7.42
CA HIS A 4 -18.77 18.94 6.56
C HIS A 4 -18.30 20.15 7.38
N ARG A 5 -19.12 20.60 8.34
CA ARG A 5 -18.76 21.68 9.27
C ARG A 5 -17.47 21.41 10.03
N ALA A 6 -17.26 20.19 10.55
CA ALA A 6 -16.05 19.81 11.26
C ALA A 6 -14.79 19.98 10.39
N ARG A 7 -14.87 19.62 9.10
CA ARG A 7 -13.77 19.78 8.14
C ARG A 7 -13.41 21.24 7.86
N HIS A 8 -14.34 22.17 8.06
CA HIS A 8 -14.08 23.61 7.98
C HIS A 8 -13.57 24.21 9.30
N GLU A 9 -14.08 23.76 10.44
CA GLU A 9 -13.74 24.35 11.74
C GLU A 9 -12.39 23.85 12.29
N TRP A 10 -12.00 22.62 12.00
CA TRP A 10 -10.74 22.06 12.48
C TRP A 10 -9.66 22.08 11.41
N GLY A 11 -8.66 22.96 11.58
CA GLY A 11 -7.61 23.18 10.59
C GLY A 11 -6.77 21.94 10.23
N TRP A 12 -6.78 20.86 11.02
CA TRP A 12 -6.17 19.60 10.60
C TRP A 12 -7.06 18.83 9.62
N LEU A 13 -8.38 18.73 9.88
CA LEU A 13 -9.33 18.11 8.95
C LEU A 13 -9.39 18.88 7.63
N TRP A 14 -9.36 20.21 7.68
CA TRP A 14 -9.26 21.06 6.50
C TRP A 14 -8.07 20.64 5.64
N ARG A 15 -6.86 20.64 6.21
CA ARG A 15 -5.63 20.34 5.48
C ARG A 15 -5.56 18.91 4.99
N THR A 16 -6.05 17.95 5.76
CA THR A 16 -5.89 16.54 5.40
C THR A 16 -6.99 16.01 4.50
N LEU A 17 -8.19 16.60 4.56
CA LEU A 17 -9.34 16.10 3.84
C LEU A 17 -9.82 17.13 2.81
N HIS A 18 -10.07 18.37 3.23
CA HIS A 18 -11.01 19.24 2.51
C HIS A 18 -10.41 20.40 1.72
N GLN A 19 -9.13 20.75 1.95
CA GLN A 19 -8.47 21.86 1.23
C GLN A 19 -8.38 21.62 -0.27
N VAL A 20 -8.21 20.35 -0.70
CA VAL A 20 -8.13 20.00 -2.13
C VAL A 20 -9.46 20.33 -2.80
N HIS A 21 -10.57 20.02 -2.15
CA HIS A 21 -11.92 20.31 -2.64
C HIS A 21 -12.19 21.80 -2.81
N HIS A 22 -11.71 22.61 -1.87
CA HIS A 22 -11.84 24.06 -1.93
C HIS A 22 -10.76 24.75 -2.77
N SER A 23 -9.80 24.03 -3.33
CA SER A 23 -8.72 24.67 -4.09
C SER A 23 -9.12 25.19 -5.49
N PRO A 24 -10.04 24.55 -6.26
CA PRO A 24 -10.33 24.98 -7.62
C PRO A 24 -10.97 26.37 -7.68
N ALA A 25 -10.44 27.25 -8.52
CA ALA A 25 -11.02 28.57 -8.74
C ALA A 25 -12.30 28.52 -9.60
N ARG A 26 -12.45 27.46 -10.40
CA ARG A 26 -13.60 27.21 -11.25
C ARG A 26 -14.35 25.97 -10.76
N LEU A 27 -15.61 26.17 -10.38
CA LEU A 27 -16.50 25.07 -10.01
C LEU A 27 -17.22 24.53 -11.25
N GLU A 28 -17.09 23.22 -11.43
CA GLU A 28 -17.75 22.44 -12.46
C GLU A 28 -18.39 21.21 -11.84
N ILE A 29 -19.35 20.59 -12.53
CA ILE A 29 -20.00 19.37 -12.05
C ILE A 29 -19.01 18.27 -11.64
N ILE A 30 -17.88 18.15 -12.34
CA ILE A 30 -16.85 17.13 -12.04
C ILE A 30 -15.98 17.49 -10.82
N THR A 31 -15.91 18.78 -10.46
CA THR A 31 -15.11 19.24 -9.31
C THR A 31 -15.72 18.85 -7.97
N SER A 32 -16.97 18.36 -7.94
CA SER A 32 -17.55 17.67 -6.79
C SER A 32 -16.63 16.57 -6.27
N PHE A 33 -16.03 15.80 -7.18
CA PHE A 33 -15.11 14.71 -6.86
C PHE A 33 -13.64 15.12 -6.79
N TYR A 34 -13.31 16.40 -6.94
CA TYR A 34 -11.94 16.88 -6.81
C TYR A 34 -11.56 16.95 -5.32
N LYS A 35 -11.26 15.80 -4.73
CA LYS A 35 -11.08 15.63 -3.28
C LYS A 35 -9.77 14.90 -2.98
N HIS A 36 -9.27 15.07 -1.76
CA HIS A 36 -8.15 14.28 -1.30
C HIS A 36 -8.55 12.79 -1.20
N PRO A 37 -7.73 11.81 -1.61
CA PRO A 37 -8.08 10.39 -1.50
C PRO A 37 -8.47 9.96 -0.07
N LEU A 38 -7.77 10.51 0.93
CA LEU A 38 -8.11 10.32 2.35
C LEU A 38 -9.50 10.86 2.72
N GLU A 39 -9.97 11.94 2.08
CA GLU A 39 -11.35 12.42 2.27
C GLU A 39 -12.35 11.37 1.79
N GLN A 40 -12.12 10.77 0.62
CA GLN A 40 -13.00 9.75 0.07
C GLN A 40 -13.04 8.49 0.93
N VAL A 41 -11.89 8.05 1.45
CA VAL A 41 -11.84 6.93 2.40
C VAL A 41 -12.59 7.28 3.69
N ALA A 42 -12.36 8.46 4.27
CA ALA A 42 -13.04 8.89 5.49
C ALA A 42 -14.56 9.00 5.30
N ASN A 43 -15.01 9.57 4.18
CA ASN A 43 -16.42 9.63 3.80
C ASN A 43 -17.02 8.23 3.65
N GLY A 44 -16.33 7.31 2.95
CA GLY A 44 -16.78 5.94 2.76
C GLY A 44 -16.92 5.16 4.07
N VAL A 45 -15.93 5.26 4.97
CA VAL A 45 -15.98 4.62 6.29
C VAL A 45 -17.11 5.19 7.13
N LEU A 46 -17.27 6.52 7.18
CA LEU A 46 -18.34 7.16 7.94
C LEU A 46 -19.72 6.75 7.42
N THR A 47 -19.92 6.79 6.10
CA THR A 47 -21.17 6.36 5.46
C THR A 47 -21.44 4.88 5.73
N ALA A 48 -20.43 4.01 5.64
CA ALA A 48 -20.61 2.59 5.93
C ALA A 48 -21.03 2.34 7.39
N ILE A 49 -20.45 3.05 8.36
CA ILE A 49 -20.84 2.98 9.78
C ILE A 49 -22.27 3.49 9.99
N ILE A 50 -22.71 4.52 9.26
CA ILE A 50 -24.07 5.03 9.41
C ILE A 50 -25.08 4.07 8.76
N VAL A 51 -24.82 3.67 7.53
CA VAL A 51 -25.78 2.94 6.70
C VAL A 51 -25.96 1.49 7.18
N PHE A 52 -24.88 0.80 7.54
CA PHE A 52 -24.96 -0.62 7.89
C PHE A 52 -25.27 -0.87 9.38
N PRO A 53 -24.41 -0.57 10.36
CA PRO A 53 -24.72 -0.91 11.75
C PRO A 53 -25.71 0.04 12.43
N LEU A 54 -25.75 1.34 12.09
CA LEU A 54 -26.67 2.27 12.76
C LEU A 54 -28.09 2.22 12.18
N LEU A 55 -28.22 2.15 10.86
CA LEU A 55 -29.53 2.17 10.19
C LEU A 55 -29.99 0.79 9.70
N GLY A 56 -29.11 -0.21 9.61
CA GLY A 56 -29.47 -1.57 9.20
C GLY A 56 -29.83 -1.73 7.73
N LEU A 57 -29.34 -0.87 6.83
CA LEU A 57 -29.69 -0.92 5.41
C LEU A 57 -29.09 -2.17 4.73
N SER A 58 -29.82 -2.71 3.76
CA SER A 58 -29.29 -3.71 2.83
C SER A 58 -28.24 -3.09 1.89
N LEU A 59 -27.48 -3.94 1.19
CA LEU A 59 -26.50 -3.48 0.21
C LEU A 59 -27.15 -2.69 -0.94
N GLU A 60 -28.32 -3.11 -1.40
CA GLU A 60 -29.10 -2.43 -2.43
C GLU A 60 -29.56 -1.05 -1.95
N ALA A 61 -30.09 -0.96 -0.73
CA ALA A 61 -30.50 0.32 -0.14
C ALA A 61 -29.30 1.27 0.05
N ALA A 62 -28.14 0.74 0.46
CA ALA A 62 -26.89 1.48 0.57
C ALA A 62 -26.40 2.02 -0.79
N ALA A 63 -26.54 1.22 -1.86
CA ALA A 63 -26.20 1.63 -3.22
C ALA A 63 -27.12 2.76 -3.72
N VAL A 64 -28.43 2.65 -3.49
CA VAL A 64 -29.39 3.71 -3.81
C VAL A 64 -29.09 4.99 -3.01
N ASN A 65 -28.82 4.87 -1.71
CA ASN A 65 -28.42 6.01 -0.88
C ASN A 65 -27.18 6.72 -1.45
N THR A 66 -26.14 5.94 -1.79
CA THR A 66 -24.90 6.48 -2.36
C THR A 66 -25.13 7.19 -3.69
N LEU A 67 -25.98 6.62 -4.57
CA LEU A 67 -26.37 7.23 -5.83
C LEU A 67 -27.08 8.56 -5.61
N LEU A 68 -28.08 8.61 -4.72
CA LEU A 68 -28.85 9.83 -4.45
C LEU A 68 -27.97 10.94 -3.83
N CYS A 69 -27.08 10.59 -2.89
CA CYS A 69 -26.12 11.54 -2.33
C CYS A 69 -25.17 12.08 -3.41
N GLY A 70 -24.64 11.22 -4.29
CA GLY A 70 -23.76 11.64 -5.38
C GLY A 70 -24.47 12.53 -6.41
N LEU A 71 -25.74 12.24 -6.73
CA LEU A 71 -26.55 13.09 -7.60
C LEU A 71 -26.82 14.45 -6.96
N ALA A 72 -27.15 14.49 -5.67
CA ALA A 72 -27.31 15.75 -4.94
C ALA A 72 -26.02 16.59 -4.99
N GLU A 73 -24.87 15.94 -4.81
CA GLU A 73 -23.55 16.59 -4.89
C GLU A 73 -23.25 17.19 -6.27
N PHE A 74 -23.61 16.48 -7.34
CA PHE A 74 -23.52 17.04 -8.68
C PHE A 74 -24.42 18.26 -8.89
N VAL A 75 -25.65 18.24 -8.35
CA VAL A 75 -26.63 19.31 -8.55
C VAL A 75 -26.12 20.64 -8.01
N TYR A 76 -25.53 20.69 -6.82
CA TYR A 76 -25.02 21.97 -6.29
C TYR A 76 -23.62 22.35 -6.80
N HIS A 77 -22.96 21.51 -7.60
CA HIS A 77 -21.74 21.87 -8.34
C HIS A 77 -21.99 22.28 -9.78
N VAL A 78 -23.22 22.13 -10.29
CA VAL A 78 -23.53 22.48 -11.68
C VAL A 78 -23.46 24.00 -11.89
N ASN A 79 -22.99 24.44 -13.05
CA ASN A 79 -22.94 25.86 -13.39
C ASN A 79 -24.26 26.33 -14.04
N LEU A 80 -25.38 26.22 -13.30
CA LEU A 80 -26.70 26.68 -13.73
C LEU A 80 -27.26 27.70 -12.75
N ARG A 81 -27.93 28.73 -13.29
CA ARG A 81 -28.69 29.69 -12.49
C ARG A 81 -29.99 29.02 -12.03
N THR A 82 -30.28 29.14 -10.74
CA THR A 82 -31.48 28.53 -10.12
C THR A 82 -32.36 29.59 -9.45
N PRO A 83 -33.69 29.40 -9.40
CA PRO A 83 -34.58 30.31 -8.68
C PRO A 83 -34.25 30.40 -7.19
N VAL A 84 -34.30 31.60 -6.61
CA VAL A 84 -33.92 31.83 -5.20
C VAL A 84 -34.74 31.00 -4.21
N TRP A 85 -36.04 30.82 -4.48
CA TRP A 85 -36.94 30.05 -3.62
C TRP A 85 -36.51 28.57 -3.47
N LEU A 86 -35.78 28.03 -4.45
CA LEU A 86 -35.33 26.64 -4.43
C LEU A 86 -34.33 26.39 -3.29
N GLY A 87 -33.60 27.42 -2.88
CA GLY A 87 -32.59 27.35 -1.82
C GLY A 87 -33.16 27.03 -0.44
N TYR A 88 -34.47 27.13 -0.24
CA TYR A 88 -35.12 26.72 1.00
C TYR A 88 -35.49 25.22 1.02
N LEU A 89 -35.42 24.54 -0.13
CA LEU A 89 -35.76 23.12 -0.27
C LEU A 89 -34.52 22.25 -0.50
N ILE A 90 -33.62 22.68 -1.38
CA ILE A 90 -32.37 21.99 -1.72
C ILE A 90 -31.21 22.99 -1.77
N GLN A 91 -29.98 22.50 -1.61
CA GLN A 91 -28.80 23.36 -1.79
C GLN A 91 -28.68 23.79 -3.26
N ARG A 92 -28.68 25.10 -3.50
CA ARG A 92 -28.49 25.69 -4.84
C ARG A 92 -27.00 25.73 -5.22
N PRO A 93 -26.67 25.71 -6.53
CA PRO A 93 -25.31 25.98 -6.99
C PRO A 93 -24.75 27.29 -6.46
N GLU A 94 -25.56 28.35 -6.42
CA GLU A 94 -25.13 29.66 -5.95
C GLU A 94 -24.83 29.66 -4.43
N MET A 95 -25.56 28.86 -3.64
CA MET A 95 -25.27 28.68 -2.21
C MET A 95 -23.93 27.97 -2.02
N HIS A 96 -23.64 26.96 -2.84
CA HIS A 96 -22.40 26.21 -2.79
C HIS A 96 -21.21 27.01 -3.35
N ARG A 97 -21.42 27.86 -4.35
CA ARG A 97 -20.40 28.84 -4.80
C ARG A 97 -19.99 29.79 -3.67
N VAL A 98 -20.96 30.33 -2.92
CA VAL A 98 -20.65 31.14 -1.73
C VAL A 98 -19.93 30.33 -0.65
N HIS A 99 -20.23 29.03 -0.52
CA HIS A 99 -19.47 28.15 0.37
C HIS A 99 -17.99 27.98 -0.05
N HIS A 100 -17.72 27.97 -1.35
CA HIS A 100 -16.37 27.94 -1.94
C HIS A 100 -15.72 29.32 -2.12
N GLU A 101 -16.38 30.40 -1.68
CA GLU A 101 -15.88 31.77 -1.82
C GLU A 101 -14.49 31.91 -1.20
N ARG A 102 -13.58 32.57 -1.93
CA ARG A 102 -12.20 32.77 -1.51
C ARG A 102 -12.15 33.53 -0.18
N GLY A 103 -11.39 32.99 0.77
CA GLY A 103 -11.26 33.57 2.11
C GLY A 103 -12.48 33.35 3.01
N ARG A 104 -13.54 32.71 2.51
CA ARG A 104 -14.69 32.28 3.29
C ARG A 104 -14.59 30.78 3.56
N HIS A 105 -14.68 30.42 4.83
CA HIS A 105 -14.62 29.02 5.26
C HIS A 105 -15.85 28.60 6.07
N ARG A 106 -16.97 29.34 5.95
CA ARG A 106 -18.16 29.12 6.78
C ARG A 106 -19.49 29.33 6.06
N GLY A 107 -20.42 28.42 6.33
CA GLY A 107 -21.81 28.46 5.86
C GLY A 107 -22.15 27.35 4.88
N ASN A 108 -23.44 27.08 4.67
CA ASN A 108 -24.01 26.17 3.66
C ASN A 108 -23.37 24.76 3.65
N TYR A 109 -23.30 24.11 4.81
CA TYR A 109 -22.62 22.82 4.99
C TYR A 109 -23.48 21.59 4.64
N ALA A 110 -24.79 21.73 4.47
CA ALA A 110 -25.69 20.61 4.25
C ALA A 110 -26.26 20.57 2.83
N ASP A 111 -26.35 19.35 2.30
CA ASP A 111 -27.09 19.06 1.07
C ASP A 111 -28.57 19.45 1.20
N LEU A 112 -29.14 19.22 2.39
CA LEU A 112 -30.48 19.68 2.78
C LEU A 112 -30.38 20.96 3.62
N PRO A 113 -30.85 22.12 3.13
CA PRO A 113 -30.71 23.41 3.79
C PRO A 113 -31.34 23.51 5.18
N VAL A 114 -32.26 22.60 5.54
CA VAL A 114 -32.88 22.54 6.88
C VAL A 114 -31.84 22.55 7.99
N TRP A 115 -30.72 21.85 7.83
CA TRP A 115 -29.67 21.81 8.84
C TRP A 115 -28.91 23.14 8.94
N ASP A 116 -28.65 23.79 7.81
CA ASP A 116 -28.04 25.11 7.80
C ASP A 116 -28.95 26.19 8.42
N LEU A 117 -30.27 26.07 8.20
CA LEU A 117 -31.26 26.95 8.83
C LEU A 117 -31.30 26.75 10.35
N LEU A 118 -31.37 25.49 10.81
CA LEU A 118 -31.43 25.15 12.23
C LEU A 118 -30.18 25.60 13.01
N PHE A 119 -29.01 25.55 12.38
CA PHE A 119 -27.74 25.84 13.04
C PHE A 119 -27.13 27.20 12.65
N GLY A 120 -27.90 28.06 11.98
CA GLY A 120 -27.50 29.44 11.68
C GLY A 120 -26.33 29.58 10.71
N THR A 121 -26.18 28.63 9.78
CA THR A 121 -25.13 28.62 8.75
C THR A 121 -25.68 28.79 7.34
N PHE A 122 -26.98 29.02 7.21
CA PHE A 122 -27.67 29.24 5.93
C PHE A 122 -27.37 30.61 5.32
N HIS A 123 -26.97 30.61 4.05
CA HIS A 123 -26.80 31.81 3.24
C HIS A 123 -27.29 31.56 1.82
N ASN A 124 -28.43 32.14 1.46
CA ASN A 124 -29.05 31.99 0.14
C ASN A 124 -28.92 33.29 -0.66
N PRO A 125 -27.95 33.38 -1.58
CA PRO A 125 -27.67 34.62 -2.30
C PRO A 125 -28.77 34.95 -3.32
N ALA A 126 -28.93 36.24 -3.60
CA ALA A 126 -29.82 36.73 -4.66
C ALA A 126 -29.42 36.15 -6.03
N ALA A 127 -30.37 36.13 -6.98
CA ALA A 127 -30.10 35.66 -8.33
C ALA A 127 -28.98 36.49 -8.99
N GLY A 128 -28.01 35.81 -9.59
CA GLY A 128 -26.88 36.46 -10.27
C GLY A 128 -25.77 36.96 -9.35
N HIS A 129 -25.78 36.63 -8.05
CA HIS A 129 -24.65 36.89 -7.17
C HIS A 129 -23.44 36.04 -7.57
N GLU A 130 -22.32 36.70 -7.85
CA GLU A 130 -21.06 36.06 -8.21
C GLU A 130 -20.02 36.27 -7.13
N VAL A 131 -19.20 35.24 -6.91
CA VAL A 131 -18.08 35.24 -5.98
C VAL A 131 -16.87 34.61 -6.66
N GLU A 132 -15.68 35.06 -6.27
CA GLU A 132 -14.44 34.39 -6.63
C GLU A 132 -14.29 33.15 -5.77
N CYS A 133 -14.23 31.97 -6.39
CA CYS A 133 -14.06 30.71 -5.68
C CYS A 133 -12.58 30.33 -5.54
N GLY A 134 -12.32 29.45 -4.58
CA GLY A 134 -11.08 28.69 -4.48
C GLY A 134 -9.82 29.50 -4.20
N PHE A 135 -8.68 28.89 -4.49
CA PHE A 135 -7.37 29.46 -4.17
C PHE A 135 -6.92 30.45 -5.25
N GLU A 136 -5.94 31.28 -4.92
CA GLU A 136 -5.20 32.04 -5.93
C GLU A 136 -4.45 31.08 -6.87
N PRO A 137 -4.24 31.42 -8.15
CA PRO A 137 -3.65 30.52 -9.14
C PRO A 137 -2.33 29.88 -8.71
N GLU A 138 -1.48 30.62 -8.00
CA GLU A 138 -0.19 30.12 -7.52
C GLU A 138 -0.34 29.05 -6.43
N ARG A 139 -1.41 29.12 -5.64
CA ARG A 139 -1.73 28.13 -4.60
C ARG A 139 -2.53 26.95 -5.16
N GLU A 140 -3.48 27.21 -6.05
CA GLU A 140 -4.25 26.18 -6.75
C GLU A 140 -3.32 25.19 -7.48
N ALA A 141 -2.25 25.69 -8.12
CA ALA A 141 -1.25 24.88 -8.81
C ALA A 141 -0.44 23.94 -7.90
N ARG A 142 -0.50 24.10 -6.56
CA ARG A 142 0.30 23.32 -5.59
C ARG A 142 -0.42 22.06 -5.10
N LEU A 143 -1.07 21.32 -6.01
CA LEU A 143 -1.78 20.07 -5.66
C LEU A 143 -0.90 19.08 -4.89
N GLY A 144 0.36 18.87 -5.32
CA GLY A 144 1.28 17.97 -4.63
C GLY A 144 1.54 18.37 -3.16
N ALA A 145 1.55 19.66 -2.85
CA ALA A 145 1.70 20.16 -1.49
C ALA A 145 0.44 19.92 -0.65
N MET A 146 -0.75 20.10 -1.25
CA MET A 146 -2.03 19.79 -0.59
C MET A 146 -2.16 18.30 -0.30
N LEU A 147 -1.76 17.43 -1.24
CA LEU A 147 -1.70 15.98 -1.05
C LEU A 147 -0.66 15.56 0.02
N ALA A 148 0.38 16.37 0.23
CA ALA A 148 1.35 16.21 1.32
C ALA A 148 0.90 16.88 2.64
N PHE A 149 -0.37 17.30 2.73
CA PHE A 149 -0.97 17.92 3.91
C PHE A 149 -0.37 19.27 4.31
N GLU A 150 0.33 19.94 3.40
CA GLU A 150 0.81 21.30 3.63
C GLU A 150 -0.37 22.27 3.73
N ASP A 151 -0.22 23.25 4.62
CA ASP A 151 -1.19 24.33 4.78
C ASP A 151 -0.86 25.45 3.79
N LEU A 152 -1.62 25.57 2.71
CA LEU A 152 -1.37 26.62 1.71
C LEU A 152 -1.85 28.01 2.14
N HIS A 153 -2.61 28.13 3.24
CA HIS A 153 -2.97 29.42 3.83
C HIS A 153 -1.92 29.97 4.78
N ARG A 154 -0.87 29.19 5.08
CA ARG A 154 0.27 29.59 5.91
C ARG A 154 1.55 29.65 5.07
N PRO A 155 2.51 30.53 5.40
CA PRO A 155 3.80 30.55 4.73
C PRO A 155 4.48 29.16 4.85
N PRO A 156 5.18 28.70 3.81
CA PRO A 156 5.83 27.40 3.81
C PRO A 156 6.77 27.30 5.00
N ARG A 157 6.59 26.28 5.84
CA ARG A 157 7.52 25.98 6.94
C ARG A 157 8.65 25.10 6.39
N PRO A 158 9.89 25.61 6.22
CA PRO A 158 10.97 24.81 5.66
C PRO A 158 11.20 23.54 6.49
N GLY A 159 11.19 22.40 5.80
CA GLY A 159 11.65 21.12 6.32
C GLY A 159 10.68 20.32 7.19
N ARG A 160 9.43 20.74 7.47
CA ARG A 160 8.51 19.92 8.28
C ARG A 160 7.89 18.77 7.48
N ALA A 161 7.39 19.02 6.27
CA ALA A 161 6.79 17.99 5.41
C ALA A 161 7.82 16.88 5.06
N ARG A 162 9.05 17.27 4.72
CA ARG A 162 10.16 16.32 4.49
C ARG A 162 10.46 15.48 5.74
N ARG A 163 10.48 16.08 6.93
CA ARG A 163 10.69 15.36 8.20
C ARG A 163 9.55 14.39 8.52
N VAL A 164 8.31 14.78 8.28
CA VAL A 164 7.13 13.93 8.48
C VAL A 164 7.11 12.78 7.47
N GLY A 165 7.38 13.04 6.19
CA GLY A 165 7.48 12.02 5.16
C GLY A 165 8.61 11.01 5.45
N LEU A 166 9.78 11.51 5.88
CA LEU A 166 10.89 10.65 6.28
C LEU A 166 10.53 9.81 7.52
N ALA A 167 9.87 10.40 8.52
CA ALA A 167 9.41 9.68 9.71
C ALA A 167 8.38 8.61 9.36
N ALA A 168 7.42 8.90 8.49
CA ALA A 168 6.41 7.94 8.04
C ALA A 168 7.05 6.77 7.26
N LEU A 169 8.00 7.05 6.37
CA LEU A 169 8.76 6.03 5.64
C LEU A 169 9.59 5.16 6.59
N LEU A 170 10.24 5.77 7.59
CA LEU A 170 10.99 5.04 8.62
C LEU A 170 10.05 4.16 9.47
N THR A 171 8.93 4.70 9.95
CA THR A 171 7.95 3.92 10.72
C THR A 171 7.42 2.75 9.93
N LEU A 172 7.02 2.97 8.67
CA LEU A 172 6.56 1.92 7.76
C LEU A 172 7.66 0.88 7.55
N GLY A 173 8.88 1.30 7.25
CA GLY A 173 10.04 0.44 7.03
C GLY A 173 10.38 -0.46 8.23
N LEU A 174 10.12 0.01 9.45
CA LEU A 174 10.49 -0.67 10.70
C LEU A 174 9.39 -1.58 11.27
N LEU A 175 8.17 -1.61 10.72
CA LEU A 175 7.03 -2.34 11.29
C LEU A 175 7.34 -3.83 11.56
N GLN A 176 7.98 -4.54 10.62
CA GLN A 176 8.34 -5.94 10.83
C GLN A 176 9.35 -6.13 11.97
N MET A 177 10.29 -5.20 12.15
CA MET A 177 11.28 -5.25 13.24
C MET A 177 10.64 -5.02 14.59
N VAL A 178 9.77 -4.00 14.64
CA VAL A 178 9.02 -3.65 15.85
C VAL A 178 8.10 -4.80 16.23
N GLY A 179 7.40 -5.41 15.27
CA GLY A 179 6.57 -6.59 15.49
C GLY A 179 7.34 -7.80 16.00
N ASP A 180 8.52 -8.09 15.43
CA ASP A 180 9.40 -9.16 15.91
C ASP A 180 9.91 -8.90 17.34
N GLY A 181 10.27 -7.65 17.66
CA GLY A 181 10.71 -7.25 19.00
C GLY A 181 9.57 -7.37 20.03
N LEU A 182 8.41 -6.80 19.71
CA LEU A 182 7.19 -6.92 20.50
C LEU A 182 6.79 -8.38 20.71
N GLY A 183 6.96 -9.24 19.71
CA GLY A 183 6.62 -10.66 19.79
C GLY A 183 7.34 -11.42 20.91
N ARG A 184 8.48 -10.91 21.41
CA ARG A 184 9.22 -11.51 22.53
C ARG A 184 8.56 -11.31 23.89
N VAL A 185 7.81 -10.22 24.04
CA VAL A 185 7.12 -9.83 25.28
C VAL A 185 5.60 -9.94 25.16
N TRP A 186 5.07 -9.76 23.95
CA TRP A 186 3.64 -9.80 23.63
C TRP A 186 3.41 -10.46 22.26
N PRO A 187 3.25 -11.81 22.22
CA PRO A 187 3.20 -12.56 20.97
C PRO A 187 2.07 -12.18 20.03
N ALA A 188 0.86 -11.92 20.56
CA ALA A 188 -0.31 -11.56 19.74
C ALA A 188 -0.14 -10.19 19.07
N ALA A 189 0.30 -9.17 19.83
CA ALA A 189 0.55 -7.83 19.29
C ALA A 189 1.72 -7.83 18.31
N GLY A 190 2.81 -8.56 18.62
CA GLY A 190 3.95 -8.70 17.73
C GLY A 190 3.57 -9.29 16.37
N ARG A 191 2.76 -10.35 16.35
CA ARG A 191 2.24 -10.95 15.10
C ARG A 191 1.38 -9.98 14.30
N ALA A 192 0.50 -9.22 14.96
CA ALA A 192 -0.34 -8.24 14.28
C ALA A 192 0.49 -7.12 13.62
N VAL A 193 1.46 -6.55 14.35
CA VAL A 193 2.33 -5.48 13.84
C VAL A 193 3.25 -5.98 12.72
N ALA A 194 3.82 -7.18 12.86
CA ALA A 194 4.62 -7.78 11.79
C ALA A 194 3.79 -8.10 10.55
N GLY A 195 2.55 -8.56 10.73
CA GLY A 195 1.60 -8.82 9.63
C GLY A 195 1.27 -7.56 8.84
N LEU A 196 1.02 -6.44 9.53
CA LEU A 196 0.83 -5.13 8.88
C LEU A 196 2.06 -4.71 8.09
N GLY A 197 3.26 -4.87 8.66
CA GLY A 197 4.52 -4.61 7.95
C GLY A 197 4.67 -5.47 6.70
N ALA A 198 4.32 -6.77 6.76
CA ALA A 198 4.38 -7.69 5.64
C ALA A 198 3.42 -7.32 4.50
N LEU A 199 2.19 -6.92 4.83
CA LEU A 199 1.18 -6.49 3.85
C LEU A 199 1.65 -5.29 3.01
N THR A 200 2.47 -4.41 3.61
CA THR A 200 2.89 -3.18 2.93
C THR A 200 3.96 -3.39 1.86
N VAL A 201 4.63 -4.55 1.85
CA VAL A 201 5.86 -4.86 1.09
C VAL A 201 7.04 -3.87 1.25
N ALA A 202 6.82 -2.75 1.94
CA ALA A 202 7.74 -1.65 2.17
C ALA A 202 8.49 -1.75 3.51
N SER A 203 8.15 -2.73 4.35
CA SER A 203 8.85 -3.05 5.59
C SER A 203 9.67 -4.32 5.40
N PRO A 204 10.90 -4.26 4.88
CA PRO A 204 11.72 -5.44 4.73
C PRO A 204 12.06 -6.01 6.12
N LYS A 205 11.97 -7.34 6.26
CA LYS A 205 12.52 -8.02 7.43
C LYS A 205 14.04 -7.83 7.39
N PRO A 206 14.71 -7.22 8.39
CA PRO A 206 16.17 -7.11 8.40
C PRO A 206 16.85 -8.46 8.68
N LYS A 207 16.07 -9.53 8.88
CA LYS A 207 16.56 -10.90 9.12
C LYS A 207 17.09 -11.55 7.84
N VAL A 208 17.91 -10.83 7.08
CA VAL A 208 18.73 -11.41 6.01
C VAL A 208 19.93 -12.19 6.58
N PHE A 209 20.18 -12.13 7.90
CA PHE A 209 21.35 -12.73 8.55
C PHE A 209 21.07 -13.38 9.91
N THR A 210 19.87 -13.91 10.16
CA THR A 210 19.59 -14.61 11.43
C THR A 210 18.90 -15.95 11.21
N ALA A 211 19.13 -16.87 12.15
CA ALA A 211 18.60 -18.22 12.16
C ALA A 211 17.11 -18.31 11.79
N ALA A 212 16.79 -19.25 10.91
CA ALA A 212 15.44 -19.66 10.59
C ALA A 212 15.26 -21.09 11.10
N GLY A 213 14.51 -21.24 12.19
CA GLY A 213 14.50 -22.48 12.96
C GLY A 213 15.85 -22.70 13.65
N PRO A 214 16.38 -23.94 13.68
CA PRO A 214 17.67 -24.25 14.31
C PRO A 214 18.87 -24.00 13.38
N HIS A 215 18.68 -23.39 12.21
CA HIS A 215 19.72 -23.22 11.21
C HIS A 215 19.91 -21.77 10.79
N GLU A 216 21.13 -21.39 10.41
CA GLU A 216 21.45 -20.11 9.78
C GLU A 216 21.54 -20.26 8.25
N PRO A 217 20.56 -19.75 7.49
CA PRO A 217 20.45 -20.00 6.04
C PRO A 217 21.70 -19.65 5.22
N PHE A 218 22.50 -18.67 5.66
CA PHE A 218 23.69 -18.22 4.94
C PHE A 218 24.99 -18.87 5.43
N ALA A 219 24.91 -19.74 6.44
CA ALA A 219 26.06 -20.40 7.05
C ALA A 219 26.10 -21.89 6.73
N PHE A 220 25.71 -22.30 5.52
CA PHE A 220 25.85 -23.68 5.06
C PHE A 220 27.06 -23.87 4.15
N ALA A 221 27.67 -25.04 4.23
CA ALA A 221 28.56 -25.57 3.21
C ALA A 221 27.80 -26.62 2.40
N TRP A 222 27.90 -26.53 1.08
CA TRP A 222 27.20 -27.44 0.18
C TRP A 222 28.20 -28.24 -0.65
N THR A 223 27.94 -29.54 -0.75
CA THR A 223 28.71 -30.43 -1.61
C THR A 223 27.74 -31.22 -2.47
N VAL A 224 28.02 -31.29 -3.76
CA VAL A 224 27.21 -32.01 -4.73
C VAL A 224 27.96 -33.25 -5.17
N GLU A 225 27.30 -34.40 -5.09
CA GLU A 225 27.74 -35.63 -5.72
C GLU A 225 26.93 -35.84 -6.99
N VAL A 226 27.63 -35.84 -8.13
CA VAL A 226 27.04 -36.02 -9.45
C VAL A 226 27.43 -37.40 -9.96
N GLU A 227 26.43 -38.22 -10.27
CA GLU A 227 26.58 -39.46 -11.03
C GLU A 227 26.27 -39.15 -12.49
N THR A 228 27.22 -39.42 -13.37
CA THR A 228 27.06 -39.19 -14.81
C THR A 228 26.51 -40.43 -15.53
N THR A 229 26.00 -40.26 -16.74
CA THR A 229 25.55 -41.37 -17.61
C THR A 229 26.67 -42.35 -17.94
N ALA A 230 27.93 -41.91 -17.89
CA ALA A 230 29.12 -42.76 -18.03
C ALA A 230 29.50 -43.53 -16.74
N GLY A 231 28.68 -43.46 -15.68
CA GLY A 231 28.93 -44.13 -14.40
C GLY A 231 30.02 -43.47 -13.54
N THR A 232 30.53 -42.31 -13.94
CA THR A 232 31.52 -41.57 -13.14
C THR A 232 30.82 -40.81 -12.02
N LEU A 233 31.26 -41.03 -10.79
CA LEU A 233 30.83 -40.28 -9.60
C LEU A 233 31.83 -39.17 -9.29
N ARG A 234 31.36 -37.93 -9.16
CA ARG A 234 32.19 -36.78 -8.78
C ARG A 234 31.60 -36.00 -7.63
N ARG A 235 32.44 -35.67 -6.65
CA ARG A 235 32.07 -34.84 -5.50
C ARG A 235 32.66 -33.44 -5.65
N ILE A 236 31.81 -32.43 -5.67
CA ILE A 236 32.16 -31.06 -6.04
C ILE A 236 31.63 -30.09 -4.99
N PRO A 237 32.47 -29.26 -4.36
CA PRO A 237 32.00 -28.21 -3.46
C PRO A 237 31.29 -27.11 -4.27
N LEU A 238 30.13 -26.68 -3.80
CA LEU A 238 29.45 -25.50 -4.34
C LEU A 238 29.93 -24.26 -3.58
N ASP A 239 31.11 -23.77 -3.97
CA ASP A 239 31.72 -22.55 -3.45
C ASP A 239 31.43 -21.34 -4.36
N ALA A 240 32.00 -20.18 -4.00
CA ALA A 240 31.85 -18.95 -4.80
C ALA A 240 32.36 -19.10 -6.25
N ARG A 241 33.35 -19.97 -6.51
CA ARG A 241 33.90 -20.21 -7.85
C ARG A 241 32.95 -21.08 -8.68
N ALA A 242 32.33 -22.10 -8.09
CA ALA A 242 31.27 -22.87 -8.71
C ALA A 242 30.05 -21.97 -9.01
N TYR A 243 29.63 -21.13 -8.07
CA TYR A 243 28.51 -20.20 -8.25
C TYR A 243 28.77 -19.18 -9.37
N GLY A 244 29.99 -18.65 -9.48
CA GLY A 244 30.37 -17.71 -10.54
C GLY A 244 30.25 -18.29 -11.96
N ARG A 245 30.23 -19.63 -12.10
CA ARG A 245 30.07 -20.33 -13.37
C ARG A 245 28.61 -20.61 -13.76
N VAL A 246 27.63 -20.30 -12.91
CA VAL A 246 26.20 -20.49 -13.23
C VAL A 246 25.78 -19.47 -14.30
N PRO A 247 25.44 -19.89 -15.53
CA PRO A 247 25.00 -18.97 -16.58
C PRO A 247 23.57 -18.46 -16.33
N GLY A 248 23.17 -17.41 -17.06
CA GLY A 248 21.82 -16.83 -17.00
C GLY A 248 21.74 -15.48 -16.25
N PRO A 249 20.55 -14.83 -16.24
CA PRO A 249 20.35 -13.50 -15.66
C PRO A 249 20.34 -13.55 -14.12
N TYR A 250 20.67 -12.42 -13.48
CA TYR A 250 20.77 -12.29 -12.01
C TYR A 250 19.55 -12.85 -11.24
N PRO A 251 18.28 -12.61 -11.65
CA PRO A 251 17.12 -13.17 -10.97
C PRO A 251 17.08 -14.71 -10.97
N ALA A 252 17.50 -15.36 -12.05
CA ALA A 252 17.53 -16.82 -12.12
C ALA A 252 18.60 -17.40 -11.18
N ARG A 253 19.75 -16.74 -11.06
CA ARG A 253 20.82 -17.13 -10.13
C ARG A 253 20.41 -16.95 -8.67
N ASN A 254 19.55 -15.98 -8.38
CA ASN A 254 18.99 -15.77 -7.03
C ASN A 254 18.04 -16.90 -6.61
N VAL A 255 17.30 -17.53 -7.54
CA VAL A 255 16.45 -18.69 -7.21
C VAL A 255 17.29 -19.85 -6.70
N TYR A 256 18.40 -20.16 -7.37
CA TYR A 256 19.34 -21.19 -6.91
C TYR A 256 20.02 -20.80 -5.60
N GLY A 257 20.42 -19.53 -5.45
CA GLY A 257 20.99 -19.01 -4.19
C GLY A 257 20.03 -19.11 -3.01
N ALA A 258 18.76 -18.75 -3.21
CA ALA A 258 17.71 -18.89 -2.20
C ALA A 258 17.44 -20.36 -1.86
N MET A 259 17.47 -21.26 -2.85
CA MET A 259 17.37 -22.71 -2.61
C MET A 259 18.53 -23.22 -1.77
N PHE A 260 19.78 -22.85 -2.06
CA PHE A 260 20.90 -23.31 -1.24
C PHE A 260 20.83 -22.73 0.18
N ALA A 261 20.46 -21.46 0.31
CA ALA A 261 20.36 -20.80 1.60
C ALA A 261 19.22 -21.36 2.46
N PHE A 262 18.01 -21.48 1.91
CA PHE A 262 16.80 -21.86 2.65
C PHE A 262 16.38 -23.32 2.44
N GLY A 263 17.04 -24.07 1.56
CA GLY A 263 16.69 -25.44 1.17
C GLY A 263 16.38 -26.38 2.33
N PRO A 264 17.18 -26.40 3.40
CA PRO A 264 16.90 -27.22 4.58
C PRO A 264 15.56 -26.91 5.29
N LEU A 265 14.97 -25.75 5.03
CA LEU A 265 13.71 -25.27 5.61
C LEU A 265 12.54 -25.34 4.64
N LEU A 266 12.81 -25.64 3.36
CA LEU A 266 11.79 -25.78 2.33
C LEU A 266 11.25 -27.21 2.31
N PRO A 267 9.99 -27.42 1.88
CA PRO A 267 9.46 -28.76 1.70
C PRO A 267 10.36 -29.58 0.75
N PRO A 268 10.69 -30.86 1.07
CA PRO A 268 11.59 -31.68 0.25
C PRO A 268 11.21 -31.75 -1.23
N ALA A 269 9.91 -31.79 -1.54
CA ALA A 269 9.41 -31.79 -2.91
C ALA A 269 9.81 -30.52 -3.68
N THR A 270 9.82 -29.35 -3.02
CA THR A 270 10.22 -28.07 -3.62
C THR A 270 11.71 -28.10 -3.93
N VAL A 271 12.54 -28.55 -2.98
CA VAL A 271 13.99 -28.64 -3.16
C VAL A 271 14.33 -29.63 -4.28
N GLN A 272 13.69 -30.80 -4.30
CA GLN A 272 13.88 -31.80 -5.35
C GLN A 272 13.48 -31.29 -6.73
N ALA A 273 12.38 -30.52 -6.86
CA ALA A 273 11.94 -29.94 -8.12
C ALA A 273 12.98 -28.93 -8.66
N VAL A 274 13.48 -28.04 -7.80
CA VAL A 274 14.52 -27.06 -8.18
C VAL A 274 15.83 -27.74 -8.53
N LEU A 275 16.25 -28.76 -7.77
CA LEU A 275 17.45 -29.54 -8.07
C LEU A 275 17.34 -30.33 -9.37
N ARG A 276 16.18 -30.95 -9.63
CA ARG A 276 15.91 -31.64 -10.89
C ARG A 276 16.00 -30.68 -12.06
N HIS A 277 15.27 -29.57 -12.00
CA HIS A 277 15.32 -28.57 -13.05
C HIS A 277 16.73 -28.00 -13.23
N GLY A 278 17.45 -27.72 -12.15
CA GLY A 278 18.79 -27.14 -12.20
C GLY A 278 19.88 -28.09 -12.73
N PHE A 279 19.88 -29.36 -12.33
CA PHE A 279 20.93 -30.33 -12.68
C PHE A 279 20.59 -31.25 -13.85
N CYS A 280 19.32 -31.59 -14.06
CA CYS A 280 18.89 -32.47 -15.15
C CYS A 280 18.58 -31.67 -16.41
N ASP A 281 17.81 -30.58 -16.26
CA ASP A 281 17.22 -29.85 -17.38
C ASP A 281 17.82 -28.44 -17.56
N GLY A 282 18.76 -28.05 -16.70
CA GLY A 282 19.12 -26.66 -16.48
C GLY A 282 20.61 -26.41 -16.31
N VAL A 283 20.92 -25.27 -15.69
CA VAL A 283 22.25 -24.63 -15.79
C VAL A 283 23.25 -25.04 -14.69
N LEU A 284 22.80 -25.73 -13.64
CA LEU A 284 23.67 -26.08 -12.51
C LEU A 284 24.68 -27.19 -12.88
N ALA A 285 24.33 -28.10 -13.78
CA ALA A 285 25.25 -29.11 -14.29
C ALA A 285 26.48 -28.47 -14.96
N THR A 286 26.26 -27.43 -15.76
CA THR A 286 27.31 -26.62 -16.39
C THR A 286 28.17 -25.90 -15.36
N ALA A 287 27.56 -25.37 -14.30
CA ALA A 287 28.29 -24.66 -13.24
C ALA A 287 29.28 -25.56 -12.49
N VAL A 288 28.96 -26.84 -12.35
CA VAL A 288 29.84 -27.88 -11.78
C VAL A 288 30.69 -28.60 -12.83
N GLY A 289 30.65 -28.14 -14.09
CA GLY A 289 31.44 -28.69 -15.19
C GLY A 289 31.14 -30.17 -15.49
N GLN A 290 29.89 -30.60 -15.32
CA GLN A 290 29.44 -31.96 -15.63
C GLN A 290 28.41 -31.94 -16.76
N ALA A 291 28.54 -32.91 -17.67
CA ALA A 291 27.58 -33.20 -18.72
C ALA A 291 27.00 -34.61 -18.51
N GLY A 292 25.75 -34.83 -18.95
CA GLY A 292 25.08 -36.13 -18.82
C GLY A 292 24.86 -36.54 -17.37
N VAL A 293 24.15 -35.71 -16.59
CA VAL A 293 23.81 -36.02 -15.20
C VAL A 293 22.72 -37.11 -15.16
N ARG A 294 23.02 -38.23 -14.50
CA ARG A 294 22.08 -39.35 -14.24
C ARG A 294 21.40 -39.17 -12.89
N ALA A 295 22.17 -38.82 -11.87
CA ALA A 295 21.66 -38.54 -10.54
C ALA A 295 22.53 -37.48 -9.83
N VAL A 296 21.92 -36.79 -8.88
CA VAL A 296 22.60 -35.79 -8.06
C VAL A 296 22.19 -35.95 -6.60
N THR A 297 23.17 -35.88 -5.70
CA THR A 297 22.96 -35.85 -4.25
C THR A 297 23.57 -34.57 -3.71
N VAL A 298 22.75 -33.75 -3.05
CA VAL A 298 23.22 -32.51 -2.40
C VAL A 298 23.35 -32.73 -0.90
N HIS A 299 24.57 -32.58 -0.42
CA HIS A 299 24.93 -32.62 0.99
C HIS A 299 24.98 -31.20 1.53
N THR A 300 24.28 -30.95 2.63
CA THR A 300 24.24 -29.64 3.29
C THR A 300 24.77 -29.77 4.71
N ALA A 301 25.87 -29.07 5.00
CA ALA A 301 26.51 -29.06 6.31
C ALA A 301 26.37 -27.66 6.95
N PRO A 302 25.74 -27.51 8.13
CA PRO A 302 25.79 -26.26 8.89
C PRO A 302 27.24 -25.94 9.27
N ARG A 303 27.67 -24.68 9.11
CA ARG A 303 28.99 -24.20 9.57
C ARG A 303 28.99 -23.74 11.04
N GLY A 304 27.89 -23.95 11.76
CA GLY A 304 27.67 -23.54 13.15
C GLY A 304 26.82 -24.55 13.94
N VAL A 305 26.08 -24.08 14.94
CA VAL A 305 25.22 -24.93 15.79
C VAL A 305 23.90 -25.23 15.07
N GLY A 306 23.63 -26.50 14.79
CA GLY A 306 22.36 -26.94 14.21
C GLY A 306 22.38 -28.45 13.92
N PRO A 307 21.21 -29.11 13.85
CA PRO A 307 21.14 -30.53 13.54
C PRO A 307 21.59 -30.80 12.10
N ALA A 308 22.17 -31.98 11.87
CA ALA A 308 22.53 -32.42 10.53
C ALA A 308 21.33 -32.39 9.59
N VAL A 309 21.53 -31.90 8.37
CA VAL A 309 20.49 -31.85 7.34
C VAL A 309 20.63 -33.12 6.49
N PRO A 310 19.56 -33.92 6.31
CA PRO A 310 19.63 -35.10 5.46
C PRO A 310 19.93 -34.70 4.01
N PRO A 311 20.76 -35.47 3.30
CA PRO A 311 21.09 -35.17 1.91
C PRO A 311 19.85 -35.32 1.02
N VAL A 312 19.76 -34.46 0.01
CA VAL A 312 18.65 -34.50 -0.95
C VAL A 312 19.13 -35.16 -2.23
N HIS A 313 18.53 -36.30 -2.58
CA HIS A 313 18.82 -37.06 -3.78
C HIS A 313 17.78 -36.82 -4.87
N VAL A 314 18.24 -36.67 -6.11
CA VAL A 314 17.40 -36.52 -7.31
C VAL A 314 17.97 -37.38 -8.43
N ARG A 315 17.11 -38.18 -9.07
CA ARG A 315 17.42 -38.85 -10.33
C ARG A 315 16.84 -38.06 -11.50
N CYS A 316 17.63 -37.89 -12.54
CA CYS A 316 17.17 -37.38 -13.82
C CYS A 316 16.32 -38.45 -14.52
N ARG A 317 15.33 -38.03 -15.31
CA ARG A 317 14.56 -38.99 -16.11
C ARG A 317 15.52 -39.56 -17.17
N GLU A 318 15.44 -40.86 -17.41
CA GLU A 318 16.12 -41.44 -18.57
C GLU A 318 15.53 -40.79 -19.82
N ALA A 319 16.41 -40.35 -20.74
CA ALA A 319 15.97 -39.83 -22.02
C ALA A 319 15.26 -40.98 -22.76
N SER A 320 13.95 -40.85 -22.95
CA SER A 320 13.14 -41.71 -23.82
C SER A 320 13.46 -41.46 -25.28
#